data_AF-A0A6M9PS66-F1
#
_entry.id   AF-A0A6M9PS66-F1
#
_cell.length_a   1.000
_cell.length_b   1.000
_cell.length_c   1.000
_cell.angle_alpha   90.00
_cell.angle_beta   90.00
_cell.angle_gamma   90.00
#
_symmetry.space_group_name_H-M   'P 1'
#
loop_
_entity.id
_entity.type
_entity.pdbx_description
1 polymer ?
#
loop_
_entity_poly.entity_id
_entity_poly.type
_entity_poly.pdbx_seq_one_letter_code
_entity_poly.pdbx_strand_id
1 'polypeptide(L)'
;MDDRTYAQLKRTKRDTARTDVWIAQQKITPEQFGDVDTATALLQAQKIARTTLKAHAGLLCSYNIAALNAFLQKMAFGKSRSKLREQHARAVFRICAQVNRKLYKHSR
;
A
#
# COMPACT_ATOMS: atom_id res chain seq x y z
N MET A 1 -6.55 39.36 8.73
CA MET A 1 -6.45 38.27 7.74
C MET A 1 -7.33 38.69 6.57
N ASP A 2 -6.81 38.76 5.34
CA ASP A 2 -7.63 39.21 4.20
C ASP A 2 -8.56 38.07 3.71
N ASP A 3 -9.64 38.45 3.02
CA ASP A 3 -10.70 37.52 2.57
C ASP A 3 -10.17 36.49 1.55
N ARG A 4 -9.15 36.88 0.78
CA ARG A 4 -8.47 36.03 -0.21
C ARG A 4 -7.64 34.92 0.46
N THR A 5 -6.97 35.26 1.56
CA THR A 5 -6.16 34.37 2.39
C THR A 5 -7.07 33.36 3.11
N TYR A 6 -8.22 33.81 3.60
CA TYR A 6 -9.23 32.94 4.19
C TYR A 6 -9.80 31.93 3.18
N ALA A 7 -10.15 32.39 1.97
CA ALA A 7 -10.63 31.53 0.90
C ALA A 7 -9.60 30.49 0.46
N GLN A 8 -8.31 30.87 0.38
CA GLN A 8 -7.21 29.96 0.09
C GLN A 8 -7.07 28.89 1.17
N LEU A 9 -7.03 29.27 2.45
CA LEU A 9 -6.94 28.32 3.57
C LEU A 9 -8.11 27.32 3.59
N LYS A 10 -9.32 27.79 3.29
CA LYS A 10 -10.51 26.94 3.20
C LYS A 10 -10.41 25.92 2.05
N ARG A 11 -9.84 26.33 0.90
CA ARG A 11 -9.59 25.41 -0.22
C ARG A 11 -8.51 24.39 0.14
N THR A 12 -7.37 24.84 0.64
CA THR A 12 -6.26 23.96 1.07
C THR A 12 -6.73 22.90 2.05
N LYS A 13 -7.48 23.28 3.10
CA LYS A 13 -8.03 22.31 4.07
C LYS A 13 -8.92 21.25 3.43
N ARG A 14 -9.79 21.66 2.49
CA ARG A 14 -10.68 20.73 1.77
C ARG A 14 -9.87 19.76 0.90
N ASP A 15 -8.87 20.27 0.19
CA ASP A 15 -8.06 19.49 -0.74
C ASP A 15 -7.15 18.51 0.01
N THR A 16 -6.58 18.92 1.14
CA THR A 16 -5.85 18.05 2.07
C THR A 16 -6.76 16.92 2.56
N ALA A 17 -7.96 17.24 3.06
CA ALA A 17 -8.89 16.22 3.55
C ALA A 17 -9.28 15.21 2.46
N ARG A 18 -9.50 15.67 1.22
CA ARG A 18 -9.78 14.77 0.07
C ARG A 18 -8.59 13.87 -0.24
N THR A 19 -7.38 14.43 -0.21
CA THR A 19 -6.13 13.69 -0.45
C THR A 19 -5.92 12.61 0.61
N ASP A 20 -6.10 12.94 1.89
CA ASP A 20 -5.93 12.01 3.00
C ASP A 20 -6.92 10.83 2.90
N VAL A 21 -8.19 11.12 2.54
CA VAL A 21 -9.19 10.08 2.29
C VAL A 21 -8.76 9.17 1.15
N TRP A 22 -8.28 9.73 0.04
CA TRP A 22 -7.81 8.94 -1.09
C TRP A 22 -6.60 8.07 -0.72
N ILE A 23 -5.62 8.61 0.02
CA ILE A 23 -4.45 7.87 0.51
C ILE A 23 -4.89 6.70 1.42
N ALA A 24 -5.83 6.95 2.34
CA ALA A 24 -6.39 5.92 3.21
C ALA A 24 -7.12 4.81 2.42
N GLN A 25 -7.80 5.16 1.32
CA GLN A 25 -8.40 4.17 0.41
C GLN A 25 -7.33 3.29 -0.25
N GLN A 26 -6.17 3.84 -0.58
CA GLN A 26 -5.03 3.07 -1.12
C GLN A 26 -4.34 2.18 -0.06
N LYS A 27 -4.76 2.24 1.20
CA LYS A 27 -4.18 1.50 2.34
C LYS A 27 -2.70 1.83 2.59
N ILE A 28 -2.34 3.08 2.31
CA ILE A 28 -1.04 3.71 2.56
C ILE A 28 -1.27 4.87 3.53
N THR A 29 -0.25 5.33 4.25
CA THR A 29 -0.34 6.56 5.07
C THR A 29 0.45 7.71 4.44
N PRO A 30 0.04 8.99 4.63
CA PRO A 30 0.71 10.14 4.03
C PRO A 30 2.19 10.22 4.39
N GLU A 31 2.56 9.80 5.60
CA GLU A 31 3.94 9.81 6.09
C GLU A 31 4.85 8.86 5.28
N GLN A 32 4.29 7.81 4.68
CA GLN A 32 5.07 6.88 3.84
C GLN A 32 5.44 7.49 2.48
N PHE A 33 4.77 8.56 2.04
CA PHE A 33 5.13 9.29 0.82
C PHE A 33 6.26 10.30 1.05
N GLY A 34 6.38 10.84 2.26
CA GLY A 34 7.47 11.75 2.65
C GLY A 34 8.77 11.03 3.04
N ASP A 35 8.72 9.71 3.17
CA ASP A 35 9.86 8.88 3.55
C ASP A 35 10.75 8.64 2.32
N VAL A 36 11.88 9.36 2.26
CA VAL A 36 12.85 9.32 1.15
C VAL A 36 13.37 7.90 0.91
N ASP A 37 13.39 7.06 1.95
CA ASP A 37 13.86 5.68 1.88
C ASP A 37 12.78 4.70 1.40
N THR A 38 11.51 5.12 1.35
CA THR A 38 10.40 4.25 0.92
C THR A 38 10.24 4.30 -0.60
N ALA A 39 10.83 3.33 -1.29
CA ALA A 39 10.65 3.17 -2.73
C ALA A 39 9.17 2.95 -3.10
N THR A 40 8.69 3.61 -4.18
CA THR A 40 7.31 3.50 -4.69
C THR A 40 6.85 2.04 -4.89
N ALA A 41 7.76 1.16 -5.29
CA ALA A 41 7.49 -0.26 -5.46
C ALA A 41 7.03 -0.95 -4.14
N LEU A 42 7.56 -0.52 -2.99
CA LEU A 42 7.17 -1.04 -1.67
C LEU A 42 5.74 -0.64 -1.30
N LEU A 43 5.36 0.60 -1.61
CA LEU A 43 3.99 1.09 -1.40
C LEU A 43 2.98 0.36 -2.30
N GLN A 44 3.35 0.15 -3.57
CA GLN A 44 2.54 -0.66 -4.50
C GLN A 44 2.41 -2.10 -4.01
N ALA A 45 3.50 -2.70 -3.55
CA ALA A 45 3.49 -4.05 -2.97
C ALA A 45 2.61 -4.13 -1.72
N GLN A 46 2.66 -3.13 -0.82
CA GLN A 46 1.80 -3.06 0.37
C GLN A 46 0.32 -3.03 -0.02
N LYS A 47 -0.05 -2.18 -0.98
CA LYS A 47 -1.42 -2.08 -1.49
C LYS A 47 -1.90 -3.43 -2.04
N ILE A 48 -1.12 -4.04 -2.94
CA ILE A 48 -1.49 -5.31 -3.59
C ILE A 48 -1.58 -6.43 -2.55
N ALA A 49 -0.61 -6.56 -1.65
CA ALA A 49 -0.63 -7.57 -0.59
C ALA A 49 -1.89 -7.49 0.29
N ARG A 50 -2.28 -6.28 0.72
CA ARG A 50 -3.52 -6.08 1.50
C ARG A 50 -4.76 -6.48 0.71
N THR A 51 -4.83 -6.12 -0.57
CA THR A 51 -5.95 -6.48 -1.44
C THR A 51 -6.03 -7.99 -1.65
N THR A 52 -4.90 -8.65 -1.96
CA THR A 52 -4.84 -10.10 -2.18
C THR A 52 -5.21 -10.88 -0.91
N LEU A 53 -4.71 -10.46 0.27
CA LEU A 53 -5.08 -11.09 1.54
C LEU A 53 -6.56 -10.88 1.87
N LYS A 54 -7.13 -9.71 1.55
CA LYS A 54 -8.55 -9.44 1.83
C LYS A 54 -9.50 -10.21 0.90
N ALA A 55 -9.21 -10.21 -0.40
CA ALA A 55 -10.13 -10.71 -1.42
C ALA A 55 -9.87 -12.17 -1.84
N HIS A 56 -8.63 -12.65 -1.69
CA HIS A 56 -8.16 -13.89 -2.31
C HIS A 56 -7.34 -14.78 -1.36
N ALA A 57 -7.56 -14.65 -0.04
CA ALA A 57 -6.86 -15.43 0.97
C ALA A 57 -6.96 -16.95 0.70
N GLY A 58 -8.14 -17.43 0.28
CA GLY A 58 -8.39 -18.85 0.01
C GLY A 58 -7.61 -19.43 -1.17
N LEU A 59 -7.00 -18.60 -2.03
CA LEU A 59 -6.18 -19.05 -3.16
C LEU A 59 -4.67 -19.08 -2.85
N LEU A 60 -4.30 -18.52 -1.70
CA LEU A 60 -2.94 -18.53 -1.18
C LEU A 60 -2.70 -19.79 -0.34
N CYS A 61 -1.48 -20.32 -0.39
CA CYS A 61 -1.05 -21.29 0.62
C CYS A 61 -0.66 -20.57 1.92
N SER A 62 -0.66 -21.30 3.04
CA SER A 62 -0.32 -20.79 4.37
C SER A 62 1.04 -20.09 4.41
N TYR A 63 2.03 -20.63 3.68
CA TYR A 63 3.35 -20.03 3.54
C TYR A 63 3.30 -18.64 2.88
N ASN A 64 2.56 -18.49 1.78
CA ASN A 64 2.43 -17.21 1.10
C ASN A 64 1.65 -16.19 1.94
N ILE A 65 0.62 -16.63 2.69
CA ILE A 65 -0.10 -15.77 3.64
C ILE A 65 0.86 -15.23 4.71
N ALA A 66 1.67 -16.11 5.31
CA ALA A 66 2.67 -15.71 6.30
C ALA A 66 3.69 -14.73 5.71
N ALA A 67 4.19 -14.97 4.49
CA ALA A 67 5.12 -14.08 3.81
C ALA A 67 4.54 -12.68 3.55
N LEU A 68 3.28 -12.60 3.08
CA LEU A 68 2.60 -11.32 2.86
C LEU A 68 2.34 -10.58 4.18
N ASN A 69 1.91 -11.28 5.23
CA ASN A 69 1.70 -10.68 6.56
C ASN A 69 3.02 -10.17 7.16
N ALA A 70 4.11 -10.94 7.06
CA ALA A 70 5.42 -10.50 7.52
C ALA A 70 5.92 -9.26 6.77
N PHE A 71 5.69 -9.18 5.46
CA PHE A 71 5.98 -7.98 4.68
C PHE A 71 5.16 -6.78 5.17
N LEU A 72 3.85 -6.94 5.38
CA LEU A 72 2.99 -5.87 5.88
C LEU A 72 3.37 -5.39 7.28
N GLN A 73 3.79 -6.29 8.17
CA GLN A 73 4.31 -5.91 9.48
C GLN A 73 5.59 -5.08 9.34
N LYS A 74 6.52 -5.47 8.45
CA LYS A 74 7.75 -4.68 8.21
C LYS A 74 7.44 -3.30 7.65
N MET A 75 6.45 -3.17 6.77
CA MET A 75 6.00 -1.87 6.25
C MET A 75 5.37 -0.98 7.32
N ALA A 76 4.73 -1.55 8.34
CA ALA A 76 4.10 -0.77 9.41
C ALA A 76 5.13 -0.03 10.28
N PHE A 77 6.28 -0.63 10.55
CA PHE A 77 7.30 -0.05 11.44
C PHE A 77 8.41 0.67 10.66
N GLY A 78 8.61 1.97 10.90
CA GLY A 78 9.61 2.78 10.19
C GLY A 78 11.03 2.19 10.18
N LYS A 79 11.53 1.71 11.33
CA LYS A 79 12.86 1.08 11.46
C LYS A 79 13.03 -0.21 10.63
N SER A 80 11.94 -0.94 10.43
CA SER A 80 11.94 -2.15 9.60
C SER A 80 11.73 -1.82 8.13
N ARG A 81 10.93 -0.78 7.86
CA ARG A 81 10.64 -0.27 6.51
C ARG A 81 11.88 0.29 5.84
N SER A 82 12.72 1.06 6.54
CA SER A 82 13.97 1.59 5.99
C SER A 82 14.97 0.50 5.59
N LYS A 83 14.83 -0.72 6.12
CA LYS A 83 15.63 -1.89 5.71
C LYS A 83 15.05 -2.61 4.51
N LEU A 84 13.82 -2.29 4.08
CA LEU A 84 13.20 -2.92 2.94
C LEU A 84 13.77 -2.35 1.65
N ARG A 85 14.14 -3.25 0.74
CA ARG A 85 14.58 -2.92 -0.62
C ARG A 85 13.53 -3.35 -1.63
N GLU A 86 13.64 -2.83 -2.84
CA GLU A 86 12.77 -3.16 -3.97
C GLU A 86 12.65 -4.68 -4.23
N GLN A 87 13.71 -5.44 -3.95
CA GLN A 87 13.69 -6.90 -4.06
C GLN A 87 12.60 -7.56 -3.22
N HIS A 88 12.26 -7.01 -2.04
CA HIS A 88 11.16 -7.52 -1.23
C HIS A 88 9.80 -7.22 -1.85
N ALA A 89 9.63 -6.05 -2.50
CA ALA A 89 8.42 -5.75 -3.27
C ALA A 89 8.24 -6.75 -4.43
N ARG A 90 9.32 -7.09 -5.14
CA ARG A 90 9.28 -8.08 -6.23
C ARG A 90 8.83 -9.47 -5.76
N ALA A 91 9.24 -9.89 -4.56
CA ALA A 91 8.76 -11.15 -3.97
C ALA A 91 7.24 -11.13 -3.75
N VAL A 92 6.70 -10.03 -3.23
CA VAL A 92 5.25 -9.82 -3.06
C VAL A 92 4.53 -9.86 -4.42
N PHE A 93 5.05 -9.18 -5.44
CA PHE A 93 4.46 -9.19 -6.78
C PHE A 93 4.38 -10.59 -7.37
N ARG A 94 5.42 -11.40 -7.21
CA ARG A 94 5.42 -12.80 -7.69
C ARG A 94 4.32 -13.63 -7.04
N ILE A 95 4.15 -13.53 -5.73
CA ILE A 95 3.09 -14.24 -4.99
C ILE A 95 1.72 -13.80 -5.50
N CYS A 96 1.49 -12.49 -5.61
CA CYS A 96 0.20 -11.96 -6.03
C CYS A 96 -0.10 -12.29 -7.51
N ALA A 97 0.91 -12.30 -8.38
CA ALA A 97 0.78 -12.72 -9.77
C ALA A 97 0.39 -14.21 -9.88
N GLN A 98 0.92 -15.08 -9.01
CA GLN A 98 0.51 -16.48 -8.95
C GLN A 98 -0.97 -16.63 -8.60
N VAL A 99 -1.47 -15.84 -7.64
CA VAL A 99 -2.91 -15.80 -7.30
C VAL A 99 -3.74 -15.30 -8.47
N ASN A 100 -3.32 -14.23 -9.14
CA ASN A 100 -4.03 -13.72 -10.32
C ASN A 100 -4.12 -14.75 -11.45
N ARG A 101 -3.06 -15.53 -11.68
CA ARG A 101 -3.10 -16.64 -12.65
C ARG A 101 -4.11 -17.71 -12.25
N LYS A 102 -4.19 -18.06 -10.96
CA LYS A 102 -5.21 -18.99 -10.45
C LYS A 102 -6.62 -18.43 -10.66
N LEU A 103 -6.86 -17.16 -10.32
CA LEU A 103 -8.15 -16.49 -10.50
C LEU A 103 -8.59 -16.52 -11.96
N TYR A 104 -7.71 -16.13 -12.87
CA TYR A 104 -8.00 -16.12 -14.30
C TYR A 104 -8.36 -17.51 -14.82
N LYS A 105 -7.70 -18.56 -14.31
CA LYS A 105 -8.03 -19.95 -14.65
C LYS A 105 -9.41 -20.39 -14.14
N HIS A 106 -9.86 -19.89 -12.98
CA HIS A 106 -11.19 -20.21 -12.44
C HIS A 106 -12.32 -19.41 -13.10
N SER A 107 -11.99 -18.27 -13.72
CA SER A 107 -12.94 -17.39 -14.41
C SER A 107 -13.16 -17.75 -15.89
N ARG A 108 -12.53 -18.82 -16.37
CA ARG A 108 -12.59 -19.31 -17.75
C ARG A 108 -13.24 -20.69 -17.77
#